data_AF-A0A523W524-F1
#
_entry.id   AF-A0A523W524-F1
#
_cell.length_a   1.000
_cell.length_b   1.000
_cell.length_c   1.000
_cell.angle_alpha   90.00
_cell.angle_beta   90.00
_cell.angle_gamma   90.00
#
_symmetry.space_group_name_H-M   'P 1'
#
loop_
_entity.id
_entity.type
_entity.pdbx_description
1 polymer ?
#
loop_
_entity_poly.entity_id
_entity_poly.type
_entity_poly.pdbx_seq_one_letter_code
_entity_poly.pdbx_strand_id
1 'polypeptide(L)'
;MVERDFLVVVFRDKVLCEKAAEQAMPGRVLVLRPGLIVGPYDPSDRFTYWLVRINSGGEVLAPSPLHEQIQFIDVRDLVEFILLMVDKRQTDIYNTTGPDYTLTTQQFLEECNKIFVSKAKFTWVSEKFITENEINLPVWVPKEWAGINQVNCNKAIDAGLNFRPLADTIRDTFSWHATRPSDYKLKTGLKPEQEQELLKLWKEMK
;
A
#
# COMPACT_ATOMS: atom_id res chain seq x y z
N MET A 1 12.68 4.09 11.13
CA MET A 1 11.85 3.64 12.27
C MET A 1 11.13 4.87 12.81
N VAL A 2 9.86 5.04 12.48
CA VAL A 2 9.03 6.06 13.15
C VAL A 2 8.78 5.50 14.55
N GLU A 3 9.25 6.17 15.59
CA GLU A 3 9.06 5.72 16.99
C GLU A 3 7.57 5.40 17.21
N ARG A 4 7.28 4.26 17.84
CA ARG A 4 5.92 3.79 18.15
C ARG A 4 5.06 4.92 18.74
N ASP A 5 5.68 5.79 19.54
CA ASP A 5 5.08 6.94 20.19
C ASP A 5 4.57 8.00 19.20
N PHE A 6 5.28 8.25 18.10
CA PHE A 6 4.85 9.21 17.07
C PHE A 6 3.59 8.74 16.35
N LEU A 7 3.50 7.46 15.98
CA LEU A 7 2.31 6.91 15.34
C LEU A 7 1.10 6.93 16.29
N VAL A 8 1.30 6.59 17.57
CA VAL A 8 0.23 6.64 18.57
C VAL A 8 -0.30 8.07 18.75
N VAL A 9 0.58 9.08 18.80
CA VAL A 9 0.19 10.49 18.87
C VAL A 9 -0.59 10.90 17.61
N VAL A 10 -0.07 10.61 16.42
CA VAL A 10 -0.74 10.98 15.16
C VAL A 10 -2.13 10.35 15.06
N PHE A 11 -2.28 9.06 15.34
CA PHE A 11 -3.59 8.40 15.28
C PHE A 11 -4.56 8.94 16.32
N ARG A 12 -4.09 9.21 17.55
CA ARG A 12 -4.89 9.84 18.60
C ARG A 12 -5.38 11.22 18.16
N ASP A 13 -4.48 12.06 17.65
CA ASP A 13 -4.80 13.44 17.27
C ASP A 13 -5.77 13.47 16.08
N LYS A 14 -5.63 12.56 15.12
CA LYS A 14 -6.60 12.39 14.03
C LYS A 14 -8.02 12.10 14.55
N VAL A 15 -8.16 11.19 15.52
CA VAL A 15 -9.46 10.90 16.14
C VAL A 15 -10.01 12.11 16.89
N LEU A 16 -9.15 12.90 17.55
CA LEU A 16 -9.57 14.14 18.21
C LEU A 16 -10.05 15.20 17.20
N CYS A 17 -9.39 15.32 16.05
CA CYS A 17 -9.85 16.20 14.97
C CYS A 17 -11.24 15.78 14.44
N GLU A 18 -11.48 14.49 14.21
CA GLU A 18 -12.79 14.00 13.79
C GLU A 18 -13.88 14.35 14.81
N LYS A 19 -13.61 14.12 16.11
CA LYS A 19 -14.54 14.48 17.20
C LYS A 19 -14.78 15.99 17.28
N ALA A 20 -13.74 16.79 17.15
CA ALA A 20 -13.84 18.24 17.21
C ALA A 20 -14.65 18.81 16.04
N ALA A 21 -14.47 18.26 14.83
CA ALA A 21 -15.26 18.63 13.66
C ALA A 21 -16.74 18.34 13.87
N GLU A 22 -17.08 17.13 14.35
CA GLU A 22 -18.48 16.74 14.61
C GLU A 22 -19.11 17.60 15.72
N GLN A 23 -18.37 17.93 16.77
CA GLN A 23 -18.84 18.84 17.83
C GLN A 23 -19.12 20.25 17.31
N ALA A 24 -18.28 20.77 16.41
CA ALA A 24 -18.44 22.10 15.83
C ALA A 24 -19.55 22.16 14.78
N MET A 25 -19.80 21.06 14.06
CA MET A 25 -20.78 20.99 12.97
C MET A 25 -21.62 19.70 13.02
N PRO A 26 -22.46 19.51 14.05
CA PRO A 26 -23.19 18.25 14.24
C PRO A 26 -24.03 17.87 13.01
N GLY A 27 -23.91 16.60 12.58
CA GLY A 27 -24.63 16.04 11.44
C GLY A 27 -24.25 16.67 10.09
N ARG A 28 -23.12 17.36 10.00
CA ARG A 28 -22.63 18.03 8.78
C ARG A 28 -21.17 17.69 8.45
N VAL A 29 -20.61 16.66 9.08
CA VAL A 29 -19.23 16.23 8.85
C VAL A 29 -19.20 14.93 8.05
N LEU A 30 -18.37 14.92 7.01
CA LEU A 30 -17.96 13.72 6.29
C LEU A 30 -16.53 13.37 6.73
N VAL A 31 -16.33 12.14 7.21
CA VAL A 31 -15.02 11.62 7.58
C VAL A 31 -14.68 10.46 6.67
N LEU A 32 -13.62 10.60 5.88
CA LEU A 32 -13.06 9.52 5.09
C LEU A 32 -11.75 9.07 5.72
N ARG A 33 -11.64 7.77 6.00
CA ARG A 33 -10.46 7.12 6.57
C ARG A 33 -9.79 6.27 5.50
N PRO A 34 -8.92 6.87 4.68
CA PRO A 34 -8.25 6.13 3.62
C PRO A 34 -7.25 5.12 4.20
N GLY A 35 -7.15 3.97 3.54
CA GLY A 35 -6.05 3.03 3.75
C GLY A 35 -4.73 3.57 3.18
N LEU A 36 -3.83 2.67 2.77
CA LEU A 36 -2.66 3.06 1.99
C LEU A 36 -3.13 3.68 0.66
N ILE A 37 -2.84 4.97 0.43
CA ILE A 37 -3.12 5.62 -0.85
C ILE A 37 -1.95 5.36 -1.80
N VAL A 38 -2.25 4.89 -3.00
CA VAL A 38 -1.29 4.58 -4.08
C VAL A 38 -1.71 5.28 -5.37
N GLY A 39 -0.87 5.25 -6.39
CA GLY A 39 -1.17 5.84 -7.70
C GLY A 39 -0.12 6.85 -8.15
N PRO A 40 -0.31 7.45 -9.34
CA PRO A 40 0.46 8.61 -9.76
C PRO A 40 0.49 9.68 -8.67
N TYR A 41 1.63 10.34 -8.49
CA TYR A 41 1.86 11.35 -7.44
C TYR A 41 1.99 10.83 -6.01
N ASP A 42 1.98 9.51 -5.75
CA ASP A 42 2.35 8.95 -4.43
C ASP A 42 3.83 9.31 -4.08
N PRO A 43 4.07 10.14 -3.05
CA PRO A 43 5.41 10.54 -2.67
C PRO A 43 6.08 9.56 -1.69
N SER A 44 5.36 8.52 -1.25
CA SER A 44 5.85 7.55 -0.26
C SER A 44 6.68 6.43 -0.87
N ASP A 45 6.55 6.21 -2.17
CA ASP A 45 7.25 5.19 -2.96
C ASP A 45 6.99 3.74 -2.50
N ARG A 46 6.04 3.50 -1.58
CA ARG A 46 5.79 2.16 -1.02
C ARG A 46 5.24 1.20 -2.06
N PHE A 47 4.27 1.65 -2.85
CA PHE A 47 3.75 0.88 -3.98
C PHE A 47 4.74 0.88 -5.15
N THR A 48 5.28 2.07 -5.47
CA THR A 48 6.24 2.28 -6.58
C THR A 48 7.50 1.41 -6.47
N TYR A 49 7.98 1.13 -5.25
CA TYR A 49 9.11 0.24 -5.01
C TYR A 49 8.94 -1.11 -5.69
N TRP A 50 7.79 -1.76 -5.50
CA TRP A 50 7.53 -3.06 -6.10
C TRP A 50 7.49 -3.00 -7.63
N LEU A 51 6.94 -1.92 -8.19
CA LEU A 51 6.86 -1.73 -9.64
C LEU A 51 8.26 -1.62 -10.24
N VAL A 52 9.08 -0.71 -9.70
CA VAL A 52 10.44 -0.48 -10.16
C VAL A 52 11.28 -1.73 -9.95
N ARG A 53 11.18 -2.35 -8.77
CA ARG A 53 11.99 -3.53 -8.45
C ARG A 53 11.66 -4.69 -9.37
N ILE A 54 10.39 -5.00 -9.57
CA ILE A 54 9.98 -6.12 -10.44
C ILE A 54 10.35 -5.82 -11.90
N ASN A 55 10.18 -4.57 -12.35
CA ASN A 55 10.57 -4.17 -13.70
C ASN A 55 12.09 -4.23 -13.93
N SER A 56 12.94 -4.19 -12.91
CA SER A 56 14.38 -4.45 -13.07
C SER A 56 14.70 -5.94 -13.32
N GLY A 57 13.73 -6.84 -13.15
CA GLY A 57 13.90 -8.28 -13.37
C GLY A 57 14.86 -8.95 -12.37
N GLY A 58 15.32 -10.15 -12.73
CA GLY A 58 16.22 -10.94 -11.90
C GLY A 58 15.53 -11.63 -10.72
N GLU A 59 16.31 -12.01 -9.71
CA GLU A 59 15.78 -12.60 -8.47
C GLU A 59 15.34 -11.48 -7.52
N VAL A 60 14.11 -11.56 -7.01
CA VAL A 60 13.50 -10.56 -6.13
C VAL A 60 13.16 -11.21 -4.79
N LEU A 61 13.58 -10.59 -3.69
CA LEU A 61 13.24 -11.02 -2.34
C LEU A 61 11.80 -10.59 -2.02
N ALA A 62 10.94 -11.56 -1.73
CA ALA A 62 9.51 -11.32 -1.50
C ALA A 62 9.04 -11.94 -0.17
N PRO A 63 8.06 -11.34 0.52
CA PRO A 63 7.66 -11.82 1.84
C PRO A 63 6.64 -12.97 1.78
N SER A 64 6.78 -13.93 2.70
CA SER A 64 5.83 -15.01 2.97
C SER A 64 5.23 -14.82 4.38
N PRO A 65 3.93 -15.12 4.61
CA PRO A 65 3.02 -15.93 3.78
C PRO A 65 2.52 -15.30 2.48
N LEU A 66 2.39 -16.13 1.43
CA LEU A 66 1.92 -15.70 0.09
C LEU A 66 0.51 -15.13 0.08
N HIS A 67 -0.33 -15.65 0.97
CA HIS A 67 -1.76 -15.33 1.07
C HIS A 67 -2.04 -14.17 2.03
N GLU A 68 -1.01 -13.48 2.52
CA GLU A 68 -1.20 -12.32 3.38
C GLU A 68 -1.91 -11.21 2.60
N GLN A 69 -2.98 -10.67 3.19
CA GLN A 69 -3.81 -9.67 2.56
C GLN A 69 -3.08 -8.33 2.45
N ILE A 70 -3.26 -7.67 1.32
CA ILE A 70 -2.83 -6.30 1.07
C ILE A 70 -4.08 -5.45 0.86
N GLN A 71 -4.10 -4.24 1.43
CA GLN A 71 -5.11 -3.24 1.14
C GLN A 71 -4.51 -1.90 0.78
N PHE A 72 -5.05 -1.28 -0.26
CA PHE A 72 -4.76 0.09 -0.66
C PHE A 72 -5.91 0.65 -1.50
N ILE A 73 -5.92 1.97 -1.68
CA ILE A 73 -6.82 2.68 -2.56
C ILE A 73 -6.02 3.48 -3.58
N ASP A 74 -6.37 3.40 -4.87
CA ASP A 74 -5.80 4.32 -5.85
C ASP A 74 -6.33 5.74 -5.57
N VAL A 75 -5.42 6.72 -5.56
CA VAL A 75 -5.72 8.13 -5.28
C VAL A 75 -6.87 8.67 -6.12
N ARG A 76 -7.01 8.20 -7.36
CA ARG A 76 -8.08 8.64 -8.27
C ARG A 76 -9.43 8.04 -7.88
N ASP A 77 -9.48 6.79 -7.41
CA ASP A 77 -10.72 6.18 -6.88
C ASP A 77 -11.15 6.89 -5.61
N LEU A 78 -10.19 7.21 -4.74
CA LEU A 78 -10.45 8.00 -3.53
C LEU A 78 -11.00 9.39 -3.87
N VAL A 79 -10.42 10.08 -4.86
CA VAL A 79 -10.86 11.42 -5.28
C VAL A 79 -12.24 11.37 -5.94
N GLU A 80 -12.50 10.40 -6.81
CA GLU A 80 -13.83 10.20 -7.41
C GLU A 80 -14.89 9.97 -6.32
N PHE A 81 -14.58 9.16 -5.30
CA PHE A 81 -15.47 8.95 -4.17
C PHE A 81 -15.65 10.21 -3.31
N ILE A 82 -14.59 10.97 -3.04
CA ILE A 82 -14.69 12.27 -2.34
C ILE A 82 -15.67 13.20 -3.06
N LEU A 83 -15.51 13.34 -4.38
CA LEU A 83 -16.36 14.21 -5.19
C LEU A 83 -17.81 13.74 -5.18
N LEU A 84 -18.04 12.42 -5.29
CA LEU A 84 -19.38 11.83 -5.19
C LEU A 84 -20.05 12.14 -3.84
N MET A 85 -19.32 12.00 -2.74
CA MET A 85 -19.85 12.22 -1.40
C MET A 85 -20.17 13.70 -1.15
N VAL A 86 -19.33 14.61 -1.66
CA VAL A 86 -19.57 16.06 -1.62
C VAL A 86 -20.81 16.44 -2.44
N ASP A 87 -20.94 15.94 -3.66
CA ASP A 87 -22.08 16.23 -4.55
C ASP A 87 -23.41 15.78 -3.92
N LYS A 88 -23.42 14.56 -3.36
CA LYS A 88 -24.56 14.00 -2.62
C LYS A 88 -24.78 14.61 -1.23
N ARG A 89 -23.92 15.55 -0.80
CA ARG A 89 -23.91 16.16 0.54
C ARG A 89 -23.96 15.11 1.65
N GLN A 90 -23.26 14.01 1.46
CA GLN A 90 -23.18 12.93 2.44
C GLN A 90 -22.36 13.37 3.64
N THR A 91 -22.71 12.80 4.79
CA THR A 91 -22.04 12.96 6.07
C THR A 91 -21.75 11.57 6.63
N ASP A 92 -21.19 11.47 7.83
CA ASP A 92 -20.80 10.21 8.50
C ASP A 92 -19.37 9.75 8.13
N ILE A 93 -18.95 8.64 8.72
CA ILE A 93 -17.61 8.07 8.67
C ILE A 93 -17.58 6.89 7.69
N TYR A 94 -16.59 6.88 6.80
CA TYR A 94 -16.35 5.83 5.81
C TYR A 94 -14.88 5.41 5.78
N ASN A 95 -14.62 4.10 5.89
CA ASN A 95 -13.30 3.56 5.58
C ASN A 95 -13.16 3.44 4.06
N THR A 96 -12.09 4.01 3.51
CA THR A 96 -11.86 4.10 2.05
C THR A 96 -10.56 3.38 1.70
N THR A 97 -10.65 2.06 1.63
CA THR A 97 -9.55 1.20 1.21
C THR A 97 -10.07 0.19 0.20
N GLY A 98 -9.21 -0.64 -0.36
CA GLY A 98 -9.60 -1.62 -1.34
C GLY A 98 -8.56 -2.71 -1.57
N PRO A 99 -8.75 -3.52 -2.62
CA PRO A 99 -9.93 -3.54 -3.50
C PRO A 99 -11.17 -4.17 -2.81
N ASP A 100 -12.28 -4.31 -3.55
CA ASP A 100 -13.53 -4.98 -3.10
C ASP A 100 -13.42 -6.52 -3.05
N TYR A 101 -12.24 -7.06 -3.29
CA TYR A 101 -11.89 -8.47 -3.17
C TYR A 101 -10.64 -8.65 -2.31
N THR A 102 -10.39 -9.88 -1.85
CA THR A 102 -9.15 -10.21 -1.14
C THR A 102 -7.98 -10.23 -2.11
N LEU A 103 -7.18 -9.17 -2.10
CA LEU A 103 -5.89 -9.11 -2.81
C LEU A 103 -4.78 -9.64 -1.90
N THR A 104 -4.08 -10.69 -2.33
CA THR A 104 -2.94 -11.23 -1.60
C THR A 104 -1.61 -10.63 -2.06
N THR A 105 -0.59 -10.75 -1.22
CA THR A 105 0.80 -10.42 -1.55
C THR A 105 1.25 -11.10 -2.83
N GLN A 106 1.01 -12.41 -2.96
CA GLN A 106 1.34 -13.15 -4.17
C GLN A 106 0.64 -12.58 -5.41
N GLN A 107 -0.67 -12.38 -5.35
CA GLN A 107 -1.43 -11.86 -6.48
C GLN A 107 -0.94 -10.48 -6.92
N PHE A 108 -0.65 -9.59 -5.97
CA PHE A 108 -0.11 -8.27 -6.26
C PHE A 108 1.25 -8.33 -6.98
N LEU A 109 2.21 -9.10 -6.45
CA LEU A 109 3.55 -9.21 -7.06
C LEU A 109 3.50 -9.92 -8.41
N GLU A 110 2.68 -10.96 -8.55
CA GLU A 110 2.49 -11.66 -9.82
C GLU A 110 1.81 -10.78 -10.86
N GLU A 111 0.84 -9.95 -10.48
CA GLU A 111 0.20 -9.01 -11.42
C GLU A 111 1.19 -7.97 -11.94
N CYS A 112 2.06 -7.44 -11.07
CA CYS A 112 3.19 -6.61 -11.49
C CYS A 112 4.08 -7.36 -12.49
N ASN A 113 4.41 -8.63 -12.19
CA ASN A 113 5.28 -9.45 -13.03
C ASN A 113 4.64 -9.82 -14.38
N LYS A 114 3.31 -9.87 -14.49
CA LYS A 114 2.61 -10.05 -15.77
C LYS A 114 2.77 -8.83 -16.66
N ILE A 115 2.70 -7.62 -16.08
CA ILE A 115 2.74 -6.35 -16.79
C ILE A 115 4.13 -6.05 -17.36
N PHE A 116 5.21 -6.31 -16.61
CA PHE A 116 6.57 -5.99 -17.04
C PHE A 116 7.20 -7.07 -17.94
N VAL A 117 8.09 -6.66 -18.84
CA VAL A 117 8.76 -7.54 -19.81
C VAL A 117 9.94 -8.30 -19.20
N SER A 118 10.67 -7.70 -18.27
CA SER A 118 11.93 -8.19 -17.69
C SER A 118 11.80 -9.44 -16.80
N LYS A 119 10.58 -9.84 -16.46
CA LYS A 119 10.18 -11.02 -15.64
C LYS A 119 11.10 -11.30 -14.43
N ALA A 120 10.62 -10.96 -13.24
CA ALA A 120 11.26 -11.32 -11.98
C ALA A 120 10.98 -12.79 -11.60
N LYS A 121 11.94 -13.39 -10.89
CA LYS A 121 11.78 -14.66 -10.15
C LYS A 121 11.73 -14.36 -8.66
N PHE A 122 10.62 -14.69 -8.01
CA PHE A 122 10.44 -14.41 -6.60
C PHE A 122 11.10 -15.48 -5.73
N THR A 123 11.94 -15.03 -4.80
CA THR A 123 12.44 -15.83 -3.68
C THR A 123 11.66 -15.42 -2.43
N TRP A 124 10.72 -16.27 -2.05
CA TRP A 124 9.85 -16.04 -0.90
C TRP A 124 10.60 -16.39 0.39
N VAL A 125 10.75 -15.38 1.27
CA VAL A 125 11.44 -15.51 2.56
C VAL A 125 10.42 -15.46 3.71
N SER A 126 10.71 -16.17 4.80
CA SER A 126 9.80 -16.23 5.95
C SER A 126 9.73 -14.90 6.70
N GLU A 127 8.59 -14.61 7.33
CA GLU A 127 8.44 -13.49 8.27
C GLU A 127 9.57 -13.47 9.31
N LYS A 128 9.94 -14.64 9.86
CA LYS A 128 11.05 -14.76 10.81
C LYS A 128 12.36 -14.21 10.23
N PHE A 129 12.70 -14.57 9.00
CA PHE A 129 13.90 -14.08 8.33
C PHE A 129 13.86 -12.57 8.10
N ILE A 130 12.68 -12.04 7.71
CA ILE A 130 12.46 -10.61 7.53
C ILE A 130 12.67 -9.86 8.84
N THR A 131 12.09 -10.35 9.94
CA THR A 131 12.18 -9.70 11.25
C THR A 131 13.57 -9.79 11.86
N GLU A 132 14.25 -10.94 11.77
CA GLU A 132 15.58 -11.15 12.37
C GLU A 132 16.68 -10.35 11.65
N ASN A 133 16.49 -10.07 10.35
CA ASN A 133 17.43 -9.28 9.54
C ASN A 133 16.96 -7.83 9.33
N GLU A 134 15.94 -7.38 10.06
CA GLU A 134 15.39 -6.01 10.01
C GLU A 134 15.06 -5.54 8.58
N ILE A 135 14.59 -6.46 7.73
CA ILE A 135 14.33 -6.20 6.31
C ILE A 135 13.08 -5.34 6.17
N ASN A 136 13.23 -4.14 5.60
CA ASN A 136 12.12 -3.24 5.35
C ASN A 136 11.53 -3.46 3.95
N LEU A 137 10.45 -4.25 3.88
CA LEU A 137 9.66 -4.47 2.67
C LEU A 137 8.41 -3.59 2.68
N PRO A 138 8.26 -2.61 1.76
CA PRO A 138 7.09 -1.75 1.70
C PRO A 138 5.80 -2.53 1.46
N VAL A 139 4.66 -1.98 1.90
CA VAL A 139 3.30 -2.57 1.78
C VAL A 139 3.08 -3.81 2.65
N TRP A 140 4.10 -4.64 2.85
CA TRP A 140 4.06 -5.78 3.75
C TRP A 140 4.10 -5.35 5.22
N VAL A 141 3.38 -6.09 6.06
CA VAL A 141 3.39 -5.95 7.51
C VAL A 141 3.51 -7.34 8.15
N PRO A 142 4.19 -7.45 9.31
CA PRO A 142 4.25 -8.71 10.06
C PRO A 142 2.86 -9.13 10.55
N LYS A 143 2.68 -10.42 10.82
CA LYS A 143 1.38 -11.01 11.19
C LYS A 143 0.72 -10.35 12.40
N GLU A 144 1.51 -9.88 13.36
CA GLU A 144 1.01 -9.11 14.52
C GLU A 144 0.20 -7.86 14.09
N TRP A 145 0.49 -7.31 12.91
CA TRP A 145 -0.10 -6.10 12.36
C TRP A 145 -1.03 -6.35 11.16
N ALA A 146 -1.37 -7.60 10.88
CA ALA A 146 -2.21 -8.00 9.74
C ALA A 146 -3.57 -7.28 9.69
N GLY A 147 -4.11 -6.89 10.85
CA GLY A 147 -5.37 -6.14 10.95
C GLY A 147 -5.37 -4.79 10.21
N ILE A 148 -4.21 -4.20 9.94
CA ILE A 148 -4.09 -2.98 9.11
C ILE A 148 -4.60 -3.21 7.69
N ASN A 149 -4.50 -4.44 7.17
CA ASN A 149 -4.95 -4.83 5.83
C ASN A 149 -6.28 -5.59 5.85
N GLN A 150 -7.06 -5.51 6.93
CA GLN A 150 -8.36 -6.20 7.08
C GLN A 150 -9.47 -5.22 7.45
N VAL A 151 -9.40 -4.00 6.93
CA VAL A 151 -10.39 -2.96 7.19
C VAL A 151 -11.64 -3.20 6.34
N ASN A 152 -12.80 -3.26 7.00
CA ASN A 152 -14.10 -3.34 6.34
C ASN A 152 -14.44 -1.97 5.71
N CYS A 153 -14.67 -1.96 4.40
CA CYS A 153 -15.06 -0.79 3.61
C CYS A 153 -16.44 -0.95 2.93
N ASN A 154 -17.26 -1.95 3.31
CA ASN A 154 -18.56 -2.22 2.67
C ASN A 154 -19.47 -0.99 2.68
N LYS A 155 -19.49 -0.23 3.78
CA LYS A 155 -20.26 1.02 3.89
C LYS A 155 -19.88 2.03 2.79
N ALA A 156 -18.61 2.13 2.42
CA ALA A 156 -18.16 3.02 1.36
C ALA A 156 -18.53 2.46 -0.02
N ILE A 157 -18.37 1.15 -0.22
CA ILE A 157 -18.77 0.44 -1.45
C ILE A 157 -20.27 0.64 -1.72
N ASP A 158 -21.11 0.39 -0.71
CA ASP A 158 -22.57 0.58 -0.77
C ASP A 158 -22.95 2.04 -1.06
N ALA A 159 -22.10 3.00 -0.67
CA ALA A 159 -22.29 4.42 -0.96
C ALA A 159 -21.78 4.87 -2.35
N GLY A 160 -21.10 3.97 -3.08
CA GLY A 160 -20.60 4.18 -4.44
C GLY A 160 -19.09 4.31 -4.58
N LEU A 161 -18.30 3.89 -3.58
CA LEU A 161 -16.85 3.70 -3.76
C LEU A 161 -16.64 2.58 -4.78
N ASN A 162 -15.87 2.88 -5.84
CA ASN A 162 -15.55 1.94 -6.89
C ASN A 162 -14.04 1.85 -7.07
N PHE A 163 -13.59 0.78 -7.73
CA PHE A 163 -12.17 0.47 -7.87
C PHE A 163 -11.82 0.26 -9.33
N ARG A 164 -10.77 0.93 -9.80
CA ARG A 164 -10.19 0.60 -11.11
C ARG A 164 -9.43 -0.74 -11.06
N PRO A 165 -9.28 -1.44 -12.20
CA PRO A 165 -8.46 -2.64 -12.27
C PRO A 165 -7.05 -2.40 -11.72
N LEU A 166 -6.53 -3.35 -10.94
CA LEU A 166 -5.17 -3.29 -10.38
C LEU A 166 -4.10 -3.02 -11.44
N ALA A 167 -4.27 -3.60 -12.64
CA ALA A 167 -3.35 -3.41 -13.74
C ALA A 167 -3.24 -1.95 -14.20
N ASP A 168 -4.32 -1.18 -14.13
CA ASP A 168 -4.34 0.24 -14.50
C ASP A 168 -3.58 1.07 -13.47
N THR A 169 -3.82 0.82 -12.17
CA THR A 169 -3.05 1.43 -11.07
C THR A 169 -1.55 1.17 -11.21
N ILE A 170 -1.15 -0.06 -11.55
CA ILE A 170 0.25 -0.44 -11.78
C ILE A 170 0.83 0.33 -12.97
N ARG A 171 0.17 0.27 -14.14
CA ARG A 171 0.65 0.90 -15.39
C ARG A 171 0.78 2.40 -15.25
N ASP A 172 -0.21 3.06 -14.67
CA ASP A 172 -0.25 4.51 -14.58
C ASP A 172 0.75 5.02 -13.54
N THR A 173 0.89 4.32 -12.40
CA THR A 173 1.90 4.67 -11.39
C THR A 173 3.31 4.51 -11.96
N PHE A 174 3.57 3.42 -12.69
CA PHE A 174 4.87 3.18 -13.31
C PHE A 174 5.17 4.19 -14.42
N SER A 175 4.19 4.48 -15.28
CA SER A 175 4.31 5.47 -16.35
C SER A 175 4.57 6.87 -15.79
N TRP A 176 3.87 7.24 -14.72
CA TRP A 176 4.16 8.49 -14.02
C TRP A 176 5.55 8.49 -13.37
N HIS A 177 5.98 7.40 -12.74
CA HIS A 177 7.31 7.30 -12.17
C HIS A 177 8.41 7.57 -13.22
N ALA A 178 8.22 7.10 -14.46
CA ALA A 178 9.15 7.36 -15.57
C ALA A 178 9.26 8.84 -15.98
N THR A 179 8.35 9.71 -15.52
CA THR A 179 8.43 11.17 -15.73
C THR A 179 9.29 11.89 -14.69
N ARG A 180 9.68 11.21 -13.61
CA ARG A 180 10.58 11.76 -12.58
C ARG A 180 12.01 11.82 -13.11
N PRO A 181 12.90 12.64 -12.47
CA PRO A 181 14.33 12.64 -12.80
C PRO A 181 14.91 11.23 -12.81
N SER A 182 15.77 10.93 -13.78
CA SER A 182 16.35 9.59 -13.96
C SER A 182 17.23 9.15 -12.79
N ASP A 183 17.71 10.09 -11.97
CA ASP A 183 18.50 9.88 -10.76
C ASP A 183 17.65 9.89 -9.47
N TYR A 184 16.31 9.94 -9.59
CA TYR A 184 15.41 9.89 -8.44
C TYR A 184 15.60 8.60 -7.66
N LYS A 185 15.94 8.73 -6.38
CA LYS A 185 16.09 7.60 -5.45
C LYS A 185 14.78 7.40 -4.70
N LEU A 186 14.23 6.17 -4.78
CA LEU A 186 13.06 5.79 -4.00
C LEU A 186 13.34 5.97 -2.50
N LYS A 187 12.34 6.45 -1.76
CA LYS A 187 12.47 6.71 -0.32
C LYS A 187 12.38 5.46 0.56
N THR A 188 12.01 4.32 -0.01
CA THR A 188 11.74 3.09 0.72
C THR A 188 12.09 1.85 -0.09
N GLY A 189 12.19 0.72 0.59
CA GLY A 189 12.57 -0.59 0.04
C GLY A 189 14.07 -0.84 0.06
N LEU A 190 14.46 -2.03 -0.43
CA LEU A 190 15.84 -2.49 -0.41
C LEU A 190 16.67 -1.85 -1.53
N LYS A 191 17.92 -1.53 -1.21
CA LYS A 191 18.93 -1.27 -2.24
C LYS A 191 19.31 -2.59 -2.92
N PRO A 192 19.70 -2.56 -4.21
CA PRO A 192 20.07 -3.78 -4.94
C PRO A 192 21.17 -4.61 -4.25
N GLU A 193 22.19 -3.95 -3.69
CA GLU A 193 23.30 -4.64 -3.03
C GLU A 193 22.83 -5.35 -1.75
N GLN A 194 21.99 -4.67 -0.97
CA GLN A 194 21.40 -5.23 0.26
C GLN A 194 20.50 -6.44 -0.06
N GLU A 195 19.68 -6.35 -1.11
CA GLU A 195 18.82 -7.46 -1.54
C GLU A 195 19.66 -8.68 -1.96
N GLN A 196 20.76 -8.46 -2.69
CA GLN A 196 21.65 -9.56 -3.11
C GLN A 196 22.33 -10.25 -1.93
N GLU A 197 22.78 -9.50 -0.93
CA GLU A 197 23.36 -10.05 0.31
C GLU A 197 22.32 -10.89 1.07
N LEU A 198 21.09 -10.38 1.23
CA LEU A 198 19.99 -11.08 1.89
C LEU A 198 19.59 -12.36 1.14
N LEU A 199 19.57 -12.33 -0.20
CA LEU A 199 19.29 -13.50 -1.04
C LEU A 199 20.37 -14.58 -0.91
N LYS A 200 21.64 -14.19 -0.79
CA LYS A 200 22.74 -15.15 -0.53
C LYS A 200 22.59 -15.77 0.86
N LEU A 201 22.39 -14.94 1.88
CA LEU A 201 22.19 -15.39 3.26
C LEU A 201 21.02 -16.37 3.37
N TRP A 202 19.89 -16.07 2.72
CA TRP A 202 18.73 -16.97 2.72
C TRP A 202 19.03 -18.34 2.08
N LYS A 203 19.88 -18.39 1.06
CA LYS A 203 20.28 -19.65 0.41
C LYS A 203 21.23 -20.47 1.26
N GLU A 204 22.11 -19.82 2.03
CA GLU A 204 23.03 -20.50 2.95
C GLU A 204 22.31 -21.09 4.18
N MET A 205 21.13 -20.55 4.53
CA MET A 205 20.29 -21.05 5.61
C MET A 205 19.37 -22.23 5.22
N LYS A 206 19.31 -22.57 3.92
CA LYS A 206 18.49 -23.67 3.39
C LYS A 206 19.31 -24.93 3.20
#